data_AF-A0A975SVA8-F1
#
_entry.id   AF-A0A975SVA8-F1
#
_cell.length_a   1.000
_cell.length_b   1.000
_cell.length_c   1.000
_cell.angle_alpha   90.00
_cell.angle_beta   90.00
_cell.angle_gamma   90.00
#
_symmetry.space_group_name_H-M   'P 1'
#
loop_
_entity.id
_entity.type
_entity.pdbx_description
1 polymer ?
#
loop_
_entity_poly.entity_id
_entity_poly.type
_entity_poly.pdbx_seq_one_letter_code
_entity_poly.pdbx_strand_id
1 'polypeptide(L)'
;MEDVEQAPTSSGFTAVVELFFGSPYAPLDLAAARFPLDPEAVCAAAGVSRLAELGRSEVFAVKPEVLLDRDRRAHLLRLSVENRCLLWIVEEDDPAALGLIESALPGMLHRIDATETPRVWGLGVHAMVTHSLSSDEVMRRKLASMDVSSLPRRLRNQFQQWGVPSWKAGWFVRRWRDPRTWVYLAVFAYSSLRALPAVYVPQFHGSVWILWAIDIITAAPYTWGVLAMITEARPAVRAVGTATALVTFIAPYVYFWIHGSGYPPLVVAVVALMILGSVAVEVLRYWQDRRLGAAYRAGSDRSLSATR
;
A
#
# COMPACT_ATOMS: atom_id res chain seq x y z
N MET A 1 -23.53 -2.45 0.10
CA MET A 1 -22.35 -3.30 -0.17
C MET A 1 -22.42 -3.98 -1.54
N GLU A 2 -23.53 -3.87 -2.28
CA GLU A 2 -23.70 -4.41 -3.65
C GLU A 2 -23.08 -3.55 -4.77
N ASP A 3 -22.58 -2.36 -4.44
CA ASP A 3 -22.17 -1.36 -5.45
C ASP A 3 -20.66 -1.34 -5.75
N VAL A 4 -19.86 -2.16 -5.04
CA VAL A 4 -18.40 -2.22 -5.18
C VAL A 4 -17.98 -3.64 -5.50
N GLU A 5 -17.40 -3.85 -6.67
CA GLU A 5 -16.79 -5.13 -7.02
C GLU A 5 -15.41 -5.22 -6.37
N GLN A 6 -15.29 -6.10 -5.37
CA GLN A 6 -14.01 -6.41 -4.73
C GLN A 6 -13.44 -7.69 -5.33
N ALA A 7 -12.15 -7.66 -5.69
CA ALA A 7 -11.43 -8.82 -6.21
C ALA A 7 -11.51 -10.05 -5.29
N PRO A 8 -11.43 -11.29 -5.82
CA PRO A 8 -11.48 -12.51 -5.02
C PRO A 8 -10.44 -12.52 -3.89
N THR A 9 -10.77 -13.18 -2.79
CA THR A 9 -9.89 -13.35 -1.63
C THR A 9 -8.74 -14.29 -1.99
N SER A 10 -7.50 -13.82 -1.83
CA SER A 10 -6.31 -14.65 -2.02
C SER A 10 -6.16 -15.62 -0.83
N SER A 11 -5.55 -16.78 -1.02
CA SER A 11 -5.43 -17.80 0.03
C SER A 11 -4.25 -17.54 0.98
N GLY A 12 -4.46 -17.80 2.27
CA GLY A 12 -3.45 -17.93 3.33
C GLY A 12 -2.27 -16.95 3.31
N PHE A 13 -1.14 -17.41 2.78
CA PHE A 13 0.11 -16.65 2.73
C PHE A 13 -0.02 -15.38 1.86
N THR A 14 -0.74 -15.45 0.75
CA THR A 14 -0.99 -14.32 -0.15
C THR A 14 -1.89 -13.29 0.53
N ALA A 15 -2.90 -13.71 1.30
CA ALA A 15 -3.75 -12.79 2.06
C ALA A 15 -2.98 -12.05 3.15
N VAL A 16 -2.07 -12.74 3.85
CA VAL A 16 -1.20 -12.11 4.86
C VAL A 16 -0.25 -11.12 4.18
N VAL A 17 0.37 -11.50 3.06
CA VAL A 17 1.23 -10.59 2.29
C VAL A 17 0.43 -9.39 1.76
N GLU A 18 -0.77 -9.58 1.23
CA GLU A 18 -1.63 -8.49 0.75
C GLU A 18 -2.15 -7.59 1.89
N LEU A 19 -2.44 -8.16 3.06
CA LEU A 19 -2.89 -7.42 4.25
C LEU A 19 -1.78 -6.52 4.82
N PHE A 20 -0.53 -6.99 4.78
CA PHE A 20 0.62 -6.26 5.35
C PHE A 20 1.38 -5.38 4.34
N PHE A 21 1.38 -5.75 3.06
CA PHE A 21 2.19 -5.11 2.02
C PHE A 21 1.34 -4.49 0.90
N GLY A 22 0.01 -4.60 0.99
CA GLY A 22 -0.91 -4.28 -0.09
C GLY A 22 -0.85 -5.33 -1.20
N SER A 23 -1.99 -5.69 -1.77
CA SER A 23 -2.00 -6.15 -3.17
C SER A 23 -1.77 -4.91 -4.00
N PRO A 24 -0.65 -4.75 -4.73
CA PRO A 24 -0.42 -3.53 -5.52
C PRO A 24 -1.35 -3.44 -6.72
N TYR A 25 -2.23 -4.43 -6.89
CA TYR A 25 -2.83 -4.69 -8.20
C TYR A 25 -4.28 -5.15 -8.17
N ALA A 26 -4.87 -5.69 -7.11
CA ALA A 26 -6.17 -6.38 -7.24
C ALA A 26 -7.29 -5.69 -8.07
N PRO A 27 -7.63 -4.40 -7.88
CA PRO A 27 -8.63 -3.70 -8.73
C PRO A 27 -8.08 -3.30 -10.11
N LEU A 28 -6.81 -2.89 -10.15
CA LEU A 28 -6.12 -2.50 -11.37
C LEU A 28 -5.83 -3.69 -12.28
N ASP A 29 -5.58 -4.88 -11.74
CA ASP A 29 -5.38 -6.15 -12.41
C ASP A 29 -6.69 -6.67 -12.98
N LEU A 30 -7.82 -6.47 -12.29
CA LEU A 30 -9.13 -6.84 -12.85
C LEU A 30 -9.47 -5.96 -14.07
N ALA A 31 -9.22 -4.66 -13.98
CA ALA A 31 -9.38 -3.73 -15.10
C ALA A 31 -8.32 -3.98 -16.20
N ALA A 32 -7.05 -4.17 -15.83
CA ALA A 32 -5.93 -4.43 -16.74
C ALA A 32 -6.02 -5.80 -17.43
N ALA A 33 -6.62 -6.79 -16.77
CA ALA A 33 -6.89 -8.10 -17.35
C ALA A 33 -7.98 -8.03 -18.43
N ARG A 34 -8.86 -7.02 -18.37
CA ARG A 34 -9.93 -6.79 -19.36
C ARG A 34 -9.51 -5.81 -20.45
N PHE A 35 -8.74 -4.77 -20.11
CA PHE A 35 -8.31 -3.71 -21.02
C PHE A 35 -6.88 -3.25 -20.71
N PRO A 36 -6.04 -2.94 -21.71
CA PRO A 36 -4.72 -2.36 -21.45
C PRO A 36 -4.87 -0.96 -20.83
N LEU A 37 -4.24 -0.73 -19.69
CA LEU A 37 -4.22 0.55 -18.98
C LEU A 37 -2.92 1.32 -19.24
N ASP A 38 -3.02 2.64 -19.33
CA ASP A 38 -1.86 3.53 -19.37
C ASP A 38 -1.40 3.87 -17.93
N PRO A 39 -0.19 3.42 -17.51
CA PRO A 39 0.36 3.70 -16.19
C PRO A 39 0.42 5.20 -15.83
N GLU A 40 0.76 6.06 -16.79
CA GLU A 40 0.92 7.49 -16.53
C GLU A 40 -0.44 8.15 -16.31
N ALA A 41 -1.43 7.80 -17.12
CA ALA A 41 -2.79 8.28 -16.99
C ALA A 41 -3.44 7.83 -15.66
N VAL A 42 -3.23 6.59 -15.23
CA VAL A 42 -3.70 6.09 -13.93
C VAL A 42 -3.07 6.88 -12.78
N CYS A 43 -1.76 7.08 -12.81
CA CYS A 43 -1.06 7.87 -11.79
C CYS A 43 -1.56 9.32 -11.74
N ALA A 44 -1.75 9.94 -12.91
CA ALA A 44 -2.28 11.29 -13.03
C ALA A 44 -3.70 11.40 -12.44
N ALA A 45 -4.60 10.47 -12.79
CA ALA A 45 -5.97 10.44 -12.29
C ALA A 45 -6.05 10.26 -10.77
N ALA A 46 -5.17 9.44 -10.19
CA ALA A 46 -5.10 9.22 -8.75
C ALA A 46 -4.32 10.32 -7.99
N GLY A 47 -3.58 11.18 -8.70
CA GLY A 47 -2.71 12.20 -8.12
C GLY A 47 -1.48 11.64 -7.41
N VAL A 48 -0.98 10.48 -7.85
CA VAL A 48 0.21 9.80 -7.30
C VAL A 48 1.34 9.77 -8.33
N SER A 49 2.57 9.55 -7.86
CA SER A 49 3.73 9.51 -8.78
C SER A 49 4.03 8.10 -9.32
N ARG A 50 3.47 7.05 -8.72
CA ARG A 50 3.78 5.65 -9.04
C ARG A 50 2.58 4.74 -8.83
N LEU A 51 2.41 3.75 -9.71
CA LEU A 51 1.37 2.72 -9.58
C LEU A 51 1.49 1.91 -8.28
N ALA A 52 2.70 1.72 -7.76
CA ALA A 52 2.93 0.99 -6.51
C ALA A 52 2.29 1.66 -5.27
N GLU A 53 1.84 2.91 -5.38
CA GLU A 53 1.08 3.61 -4.33
C GLU A 53 -0.43 3.26 -4.35
N LEU A 54 -0.90 2.56 -5.39
CA LEU A 54 -2.29 2.19 -5.61
C LEU A 54 -2.51 0.72 -5.23
N GLY A 55 -2.74 0.48 -3.95
CA GLY A 55 -3.12 -0.84 -3.45
C GLY A 55 -4.63 -1.13 -3.54
N ARG A 56 -5.02 -2.28 -3.00
CA ARG A 56 -6.41 -2.76 -2.95
C ARG A 56 -7.36 -1.86 -2.15
N SER A 57 -6.87 -1.16 -1.12
CA SER A 57 -7.66 -0.20 -0.35
C SER A 57 -7.74 1.17 -1.02
N GLU A 58 -6.78 1.46 -1.89
CA GLU A 58 -6.58 2.75 -2.52
C GLU A 58 -7.39 2.87 -3.83
N VAL A 59 -7.92 1.78 -4.37
CA VAL A 59 -8.63 1.77 -5.66
C VAL A 59 -9.94 0.99 -5.58
N PHE A 60 -11.06 1.60 -5.99
CA PHE A 60 -12.36 0.93 -6.06
C PHE A 60 -12.91 0.94 -7.48
N ALA A 61 -13.52 -0.19 -7.90
CA ALA A 61 -14.36 -0.24 -9.09
C ALA A 61 -15.78 0.25 -8.72
N VAL A 62 -16.30 1.19 -9.49
CA VAL A 62 -17.58 1.86 -9.21
C VAL A 62 -18.47 1.82 -10.45
N LYS A 63 -19.74 1.48 -10.24
CA LYS A 63 -20.73 1.48 -11.33
C LYS A 63 -21.11 2.92 -11.72
N PRO A 64 -21.34 3.19 -13.03
CA PRO A 64 -21.79 4.48 -13.55
C PRO A 64 -23.01 5.05 -12.79
N GLU A 65 -23.98 4.20 -12.46
CA GLU A 65 -25.22 4.56 -11.74
C GLU A 65 -24.96 5.23 -10.38
N VAL A 66 -23.92 4.77 -9.67
CA VAL A 66 -23.53 5.30 -8.36
C VAL A 66 -22.98 6.71 -8.48
N LEU A 67 -22.35 7.04 -9.62
CA LEU A 67 -21.81 8.37 -9.88
C LEU A 67 -22.92 9.35 -10.21
N LEU A 68 -24.02 8.91 -10.82
CA LEU A 68 -25.14 9.77 -11.19
C LEU A 68 -26.07 10.05 -10.00
N ASP A 69 -26.22 9.09 -9.09
CA ASP A 69 -26.98 9.26 -7.84
C ASP A 69 -26.16 10.05 -6.81
N ARG A 70 -26.61 11.28 -6.51
CA ARG A 70 -25.94 12.18 -5.55
C ARG A 70 -25.78 11.57 -4.16
N ASP A 71 -26.74 10.77 -3.72
CA ASP A 71 -26.79 10.23 -2.37
C ASP A 71 -25.88 9.03 -2.23
N ARG A 72 -25.91 8.13 -3.21
CA ARG A 72 -24.97 7.00 -3.28
C ARG A 72 -23.54 7.48 -3.48
N ARG A 73 -23.32 8.47 -4.35
CA ARG A 73 -22.01 9.09 -4.55
C ARG A 73 -21.47 9.71 -3.26
N ALA A 74 -22.28 10.46 -2.53
CA ALA A 74 -21.89 11.05 -1.25
C ALA A 74 -21.48 9.99 -0.22
N HIS A 75 -22.29 8.93 -0.11
CA HIS A 75 -22.04 7.82 0.79
C HIS A 75 -20.73 7.09 0.43
N LEU A 76 -20.54 6.75 -0.83
CA LEU A 76 -19.35 6.07 -1.30
C LEU A 76 -18.09 6.96 -1.19
N LEU A 77 -18.21 8.26 -1.44
CA LEU A 77 -17.12 9.22 -1.29
C LEU A 77 -16.65 9.30 0.16
N ARG A 78 -17.59 9.32 1.11
CA ARG A 78 -17.27 9.27 2.54
C ARG A 78 -16.52 7.98 2.91
N LEU A 79 -17.06 6.82 2.51
CA LEU A 79 -16.41 5.53 2.75
C LEU A 79 -15.01 5.47 2.12
N SER A 80 -14.85 6.06 0.95
CA SER A 80 -13.58 6.11 0.22
C SER A 80 -12.54 6.92 0.98
N VAL A 81 -12.91 8.08 1.52
CA VAL A 81 -11.99 8.87 2.34
C VAL A 81 -11.64 8.18 3.66
N GLU A 82 -12.63 7.59 4.33
CA GLU A 82 -12.42 6.87 5.59
C GLU A 82 -11.47 5.66 5.40
N ASN A 83 -11.55 4.99 4.24
CA ASN A 83 -10.72 3.83 3.89
C ASN A 83 -9.45 4.15 3.09
N ARG A 84 -9.09 5.43 2.91
CA ARG A 84 -7.90 5.88 2.14
C ARG A 84 -7.92 5.51 0.65
N CYS A 85 -9.10 5.38 0.06
CA CYS A 85 -9.25 5.25 -1.39
C CYS A 85 -8.81 6.55 -2.09
N LEU A 86 -7.99 6.39 -3.13
CA LEU A 86 -7.41 7.45 -3.93
C LEU A 86 -8.03 7.54 -5.33
N LEU A 87 -8.44 6.41 -5.90
CA LEU A 87 -8.94 6.31 -7.28
C LEU A 87 -10.21 5.47 -7.36
N TRP A 88 -11.21 5.98 -8.07
CA TRP A 88 -12.34 5.19 -8.55
C TRP A 88 -12.14 4.85 -10.02
N ILE A 89 -12.37 3.59 -10.38
CA ILE A 89 -12.33 3.09 -11.75
C ILE A 89 -13.77 2.82 -12.19
N VAL A 90 -14.09 3.28 -13.40
CA VAL A 90 -15.41 3.16 -14.01
C VAL A 90 -15.22 2.57 -15.39
N GLU A 91 -15.89 1.45 -15.64
CA GLU A 91 -15.98 0.83 -16.96
C GLU A 91 -17.30 1.31 -17.59
N GLU A 92 -17.19 2.10 -18.66
CA GLU A 92 -18.35 2.63 -19.39
C GLU A 92 -17.94 2.95 -20.84
N ASP A 93 -18.70 2.44 -21.79
CA ASP A 93 -18.48 2.61 -23.22
C ASP A 93 -19.62 3.37 -23.92
N ASP A 94 -20.76 3.62 -23.26
CA ASP A 94 -21.83 4.45 -23.81
C ASP A 94 -21.49 5.95 -23.75
N PRO A 95 -21.36 6.64 -24.90
CA PRO A 95 -21.08 8.08 -24.94
C PRO A 95 -22.17 8.93 -24.25
N ALA A 96 -23.42 8.46 -24.22
CA ALA A 96 -24.51 9.18 -23.56
C ALA A 96 -24.35 9.13 -22.03
N ALA A 97 -24.08 7.95 -21.47
CA ALA A 97 -23.76 7.79 -20.05
C ALA A 97 -22.52 8.59 -19.63
N LEU A 98 -21.45 8.57 -20.44
CA LEU A 98 -20.26 9.38 -20.20
C LEU A 98 -20.55 10.88 -20.22
N GLY A 99 -21.37 11.35 -21.15
CA GLY A 99 -21.82 12.75 -21.19
C GLY A 99 -22.60 13.15 -19.94
N LEU A 100 -23.43 12.26 -19.40
CA LEU A 100 -24.12 12.50 -18.13
C LEU A 100 -23.16 12.56 -16.95
N ILE A 101 -22.17 11.67 -16.88
CA ILE A 101 -21.14 11.70 -15.82
C ILE A 101 -20.31 12.98 -15.90
N GLU A 102 -19.84 13.35 -17.08
CA GLU A 102 -19.05 14.57 -17.30
C GLU A 102 -19.86 15.83 -16.97
N SER A 103 -21.16 15.85 -17.27
CA SER A 103 -22.04 16.96 -16.86
C SER A 103 -22.20 17.05 -15.35
N ALA A 104 -22.19 15.91 -14.65
CA ALA A 104 -22.35 15.85 -13.20
C ALA A 104 -21.03 16.10 -12.45
N LEU A 105 -19.89 15.77 -13.05
CA LEU A 105 -18.55 15.83 -12.48
C LEU A 105 -17.55 16.41 -13.51
N PRO A 106 -17.69 17.70 -13.88
CA PRO A 106 -16.95 18.29 -14.99
C PRO A 106 -15.44 18.29 -14.73
N GLY A 107 -14.68 17.76 -15.70
CA GLY A 107 -13.22 17.71 -15.70
C GLY A 107 -12.60 16.71 -14.72
N MET A 108 -13.39 15.81 -14.12
CA MET A 108 -12.89 14.78 -13.19
C MET A 108 -12.70 13.42 -13.81
N LEU A 109 -13.26 13.21 -15.01
CA LEU A 109 -13.18 11.95 -15.72
C LEU A 109 -11.86 11.91 -16.51
N HIS A 110 -10.93 11.08 -16.07
CA HIS A 110 -9.66 10.88 -16.76
C HIS A 110 -9.66 9.54 -17.48
N ARG A 111 -9.38 9.54 -18.77
CA ARG A 111 -9.18 8.29 -19.51
C ARG A 111 -7.93 7.59 -18.99
N ILE A 112 -8.04 6.31 -18.65
CA ILE A 112 -6.92 5.51 -18.11
C ILE A 112 -6.58 4.28 -18.94
N ASP A 113 -7.35 3.97 -19.99
CA ASP A 113 -6.99 2.94 -20.96
C ASP A 113 -6.00 3.44 -22.03
N ALA A 114 -5.30 2.47 -22.61
CA ALA A 114 -4.39 2.66 -23.74
C ALA A 114 -5.02 2.24 -25.09
N THR A 115 -6.32 1.90 -25.12
CA THR A 115 -7.04 1.43 -26.32
C THR A 115 -7.60 2.57 -27.15
N GLU A 116 -7.60 2.49 -28.48
CA GLU A 116 -8.14 3.57 -29.34
C GLU A 116 -9.58 4.00 -28.95
N THR A 117 -10.44 3.05 -28.57
CA THR A 117 -11.76 3.31 -28.01
C THR A 117 -11.70 3.34 -26.48
N PRO A 118 -12.01 4.49 -25.83
CA PRO A 118 -12.00 4.57 -24.38
C PRO A 118 -13.18 3.82 -23.78
N ARG A 119 -12.89 2.97 -22.80
CA ARG A 119 -13.85 2.17 -22.02
C ARG A 119 -13.60 2.26 -20.52
N VAL A 120 -12.39 2.66 -20.10
CA VAL A 120 -12.01 2.70 -18.70
C VAL A 120 -11.60 4.12 -18.30
N TRP A 121 -12.25 4.60 -17.25
CA TRP A 121 -12.10 5.95 -16.74
C TRP A 121 -11.73 5.94 -15.26
N GLY A 122 -10.84 6.85 -14.87
CA GLY A 122 -10.39 7.07 -13.51
C GLY A 122 -10.91 8.39 -12.95
N LEU A 123 -11.44 8.37 -11.72
CA LEU A 123 -11.80 9.56 -10.96
C LEU A 123 -11.00 9.63 -9.66
N GLY A 124 -10.25 10.71 -9.49
CA GLY A 124 -9.48 10.95 -8.27
C GLY A 124 -10.36 11.34 -7.09
N VAL A 125 -10.38 10.52 -6.04
CA VAL A 125 -11.22 10.75 -4.83
C VAL A 125 -10.91 12.10 -4.20
N HIS A 126 -9.64 12.47 -4.13
CA HIS A 126 -9.21 13.77 -3.61
C HIS A 126 -9.74 14.96 -4.42
N ALA A 127 -9.72 14.86 -5.75
CA ALA A 127 -10.26 15.89 -6.62
C ALA A 127 -11.78 16.01 -6.46
N MET A 128 -12.47 14.88 -6.34
CA MET A 128 -13.91 14.82 -6.07
C MET A 128 -14.28 15.46 -4.73
N VAL A 129 -13.49 15.22 -3.67
CA VAL A 129 -13.71 15.87 -2.37
C VAL A 129 -13.52 17.38 -2.49
N THR A 130 -12.44 17.85 -3.14
CA THR A 130 -12.22 19.30 -3.32
C THR A 130 -13.37 19.95 -4.09
N HIS A 131 -13.80 19.36 -5.19
CA HIS A 131 -14.93 19.89 -5.96
C HIS A 131 -16.24 19.85 -5.17
N SER A 132 -16.50 18.76 -4.45
CA SER A 132 -17.69 18.61 -3.61
C SER A 132 -17.75 19.66 -2.50
N LEU A 133 -16.60 20.02 -1.92
CA LEU A 133 -16.51 21.07 -0.92
C LEU A 133 -16.77 22.46 -1.51
N SER A 134 -16.28 22.75 -2.72
CA SER A 134 -16.42 24.07 -3.35
C SER A 134 -17.80 24.30 -3.97
N SER A 135 -18.39 23.28 -4.59
CA SER A 135 -19.48 23.45 -5.57
C SER A 135 -20.87 23.09 -5.04
N ASP A 136 -20.96 22.24 -4.00
CA ASP A 136 -22.25 21.66 -3.57
C ASP A 136 -22.43 21.72 -2.04
N GLU A 137 -23.31 22.61 -1.58
CA GLU A 137 -23.63 22.78 -0.16
C GLU A 137 -24.33 21.54 0.45
N VAL A 138 -25.11 20.80 -0.34
CA VAL A 138 -25.75 19.56 0.11
C VAL A 138 -24.69 18.48 0.32
N MET A 139 -23.77 18.34 -0.63
CA MET A 139 -22.65 17.40 -0.52
C MET A 139 -21.74 17.78 0.65
N ARG A 140 -21.44 19.07 0.84
CA ARG A 140 -20.67 19.58 1.98
C ARG A 140 -21.28 19.17 3.32
N ARG A 141 -22.61 19.23 3.45
CA ARG A 141 -23.33 18.76 4.65
C ARG A 141 -23.25 17.24 4.83
N LYS A 142 -23.27 16.46 3.75
CA LYS A 142 -23.14 14.99 3.83
C LYS A 142 -21.72 14.53 4.21
N LEU A 143 -20.71 15.31 3.82
CA LEU A 143 -19.31 15.12 4.21
C LEU A 143 -19.01 15.69 5.61
N ALA A 144 -19.92 16.47 6.20
CA ALA A 144 -19.77 16.92 7.57
C ALA A 144 -19.68 15.72 8.53
N SER A 145 -18.97 15.89 9.64
CA SER A 145 -18.69 14.89 10.69
C SER A 145 -17.83 13.70 10.28
N MET A 146 -17.23 13.68 9.08
CA MET A 146 -16.32 12.61 8.68
C MET A 146 -14.97 12.67 9.42
N ASP A 147 -14.31 11.50 9.54
CA ASP A 147 -12.93 11.42 10.00
C ASP A 147 -11.99 11.90 8.87
N VAL A 148 -11.34 13.05 9.08
CA VAL A 148 -10.41 13.65 8.11
C VAL A 148 -8.96 13.26 8.39
N SER A 149 -8.72 12.29 9.28
CA SER A 149 -7.35 11.93 9.72
C SER A 149 -6.52 11.25 8.64
N SER A 150 -7.16 10.58 7.70
CA SER A 150 -6.54 9.96 6.52
C SER A 150 -6.17 10.98 5.44
N LEU A 151 -6.81 12.15 5.40
CA LEU A 151 -6.67 13.11 4.32
C LEU A 151 -5.31 13.84 4.35
N PRO A 152 -4.73 14.18 3.17
CA PRO A 152 -3.57 15.06 3.07
C PRO A 152 -3.79 16.42 3.74
N ARG A 153 -2.69 17.08 4.18
CA ARG A 153 -2.75 18.38 4.88
C ARG A 153 -3.56 19.43 4.12
N ARG A 154 -3.41 19.49 2.79
CA ARG A 154 -4.09 20.45 1.91
C ARG A 154 -5.61 20.31 1.98
N LEU A 155 -6.12 19.08 1.84
CA LEU A 155 -7.56 18.78 1.92
C LEU A 155 -8.11 19.08 3.32
N ARG A 156 -7.37 18.74 4.38
CA ARG A 156 -7.79 19.08 5.74
C ARG A 156 -7.92 20.58 5.97
N ASN A 157 -7.02 21.38 5.38
CA ASN A 157 -7.13 22.84 5.45
C ASN A 157 -8.36 23.35 4.70
N GLN A 158 -8.74 22.72 3.59
CA GLN A 158 -9.97 23.07 2.87
C GLN A 158 -11.22 22.81 3.72
N PHE A 159 -11.31 21.66 4.42
CA PHE A 159 -12.42 21.42 5.36
C PHE A 159 -12.55 22.52 6.42
N GLN A 160 -11.42 23.01 6.93
CA GLN A 160 -11.38 24.12 7.91
C GLN A 160 -11.77 25.46 7.28
N GLN A 161 -11.28 25.77 6.08
CA GLN A 161 -11.59 27.00 5.35
C GLN A 161 -13.08 27.12 5.02
N TRP A 162 -13.72 26.01 4.66
CA TRP A 162 -15.14 25.97 4.31
C TRP A 162 -16.07 25.74 5.51
N GLY A 163 -15.54 25.79 6.74
CA GLY A 163 -16.34 25.69 7.97
C GLY A 163 -17.02 24.34 8.17
N VAL A 164 -16.51 23.27 7.56
CA VAL A 164 -17.13 21.94 7.63
C VAL A 164 -16.69 21.24 8.92
N PRO A 165 -17.62 20.93 9.85
CA PRO A 165 -17.25 20.27 11.09
C PRO A 165 -16.68 18.88 10.77
N SER A 166 -15.48 18.59 11.26
CA SER A 166 -14.75 17.36 10.98
C SER A 166 -14.08 16.82 12.24
N TRP A 167 -13.97 15.50 12.33
CA TRP A 167 -13.34 14.82 13.47
C TRP A 167 -11.91 14.41 13.12
N LYS A 168 -11.04 14.43 14.14
CA LYS A 168 -9.67 13.93 14.03
C LYS A 168 -9.50 12.79 15.01
N ALA A 169 -9.27 11.58 14.51
CA ALA A 169 -8.84 10.46 15.32
C ALA A 169 -7.52 10.78 16.04
N GLY A 170 -7.48 10.51 17.34
CA GLY A 170 -6.30 10.68 18.18
C GLY A 170 -5.10 9.88 17.67
N TRP A 171 -3.88 10.32 18.00
CA TRP A 171 -2.64 9.70 17.53
C TRP A 171 -2.57 8.19 17.79
N PHE A 172 -3.05 7.76 18.97
CA PHE A 172 -3.10 6.35 19.36
C PHE A 172 -4.01 5.51 18.46
N VAL A 173 -5.24 5.95 18.22
CA VAL A 173 -6.21 5.22 17.39
C VAL A 173 -5.69 5.05 15.97
N ARG A 174 -5.08 6.11 15.41
CA ARG A 174 -4.48 6.04 14.08
C ARG A 174 -3.33 5.04 14.01
N ARG A 175 -2.48 5.01 15.04
CA ARG A 175 -1.35 4.08 15.09
C ARG A 175 -1.85 2.64 15.23
N TRP A 176 -2.83 2.39 16.08
CA TRP A 176 -3.38 1.04 16.30
C TRP A 176 -4.14 0.46 15.10
N ARG A 177 -4.73 1.34 14.28
CA ARG A 177 -5.38 0.96 13.01
C ARG A 177 -4.38 0.76 11.86
N ASP A 178 -3.13 1.20 12.00
CA ASP A 178 -2.09 0.99 10.99
C ASP A 178 -1.57 -0.46 11.08
N PRO A 179 -1.70 -1.29 10.02
CA PRO A 179 -1.21 -2.66 10.01
C PRO A 179 0.29 -2.76 10.36
N ARG A 180 1.08 -1.74 10.00
CA ARG A 180 2.52 -1.71 10.29
C ARG A 180 2.78 -1.77 11.79
N THR A 181 1.93 -1.14 12.61
CA THR A 181 2.09 -1.13 14.07
C THR A 181 2.07 -2.54 14.65
N TRP A 182 1.23 -3.42 14.12
CA TRP A 182 1.17 -4.82 14.56
C TRP A 182 2.43 -5.59 14.20
N VAL A 183 3.05 -5.30 13.05
CA VAL A 183 4.36 -5.86 12.68
C VAL A 183 5.43 -5.42 13.67
N TYR A 184 5.53 -4.11 13.96
CA TYR A 184 6.47 -3.60 14.96
C TYR A 184 6.25 -4.23 16.33
N LEU A 185 4.99 -4.38 16.75
CA LEU A 185 4.65 -4.98 18.04
C LEU A 185 5.04 -6.47 18.09
N ALA A 186 4.74 -7.23 17.04
CA ALA A 186 5.08 -8.65 16.95
C ALA A 186 6.61 -8.87 16.95
N VAL A 187 7.35 -8.09 16.17
CA VAL A 187 8.82 -8.14 16.15
C VAL A 187 9.41 -7.74 17.49
N PHE A 188 8.88 -6.67 18.11
CA PHE A 188 9.33 -6.23 19.44
C PHE A 188 9.10 -7.31 20.50
N ALA A 189 7.92 -7.94 20.51
CA ALA A 189 7.60 -9.04 21.42
C ALA A 189 8.57 -10.21 21.19
N TYR A 190 8.72 -10.68 19.96
CA TYR A 190 9.67 -11.75 19.63
C TYR A 190 11.11 -11.42 20.06
N SER A 191 11.59 -10.22 19.74
CA SER A 191 12.94 -9.76 20.10
C SER A 191 13.15 -9.74 21.61
N SER A 192 12.14 -9.32 22.38
CA SER A 192 12.18 -9.30 23.84
C SER A 192 12.31 -10.70 24.45
N LEU A 193 11.71 -11.72 23.81
CA LEU A 193 11.80 -13.11 24.27
C LEU A 193 13.08 -13.83 23.81
N ARG A 194 13.76 -13.33 22.76
CA ARG A 194 14.86 -14.04 22.10
C ARG A 194 16.10 -14.25 22.97
N ALA A 195 16.32 -13.42 23.99
CA ALA A 195 17.45 -13.59 24.91
C ALA A 195 17.24 -14.71 25.94
N LEU A 196 16.02 -15.23 26.10
CA LEU A 196 15.69 -16.25 27.12
C LEU A 196 16.46 -17.57 26.95
N PRO A 197 16.56 -18.16 25.74
CA PRO A 197 17.33 -19.39 25.54
C PRO A 197 18.80 -19.24 25.95
N ALA A 198 19.40 -18.06 25.79
CA ALA A 198 20.82 -17.83 26.08
C ALA A 198 21.15 -17.98 27.59
N VAL A 199 20.17 -17.82 28.48
CA VAL A 199 20.32 -18.07 29.93
C VAL A 199 20.65 -19.54 30.21
N TYR A 200 20.21 -20.45 29.34
CA TYR A 200 20.36 -21.88 29.52
C TYR A 200 21.54 -22.48 28.75
N VAL A 201 22.37 -21.66 28.10
CA VAL A 201 23.53 -22.11 27.33
C VAL A 201 24.80 -21.99 28.18
N PRO A 202 25.36 -23.10 28.69
CA PRO A 202 26.54 -23.05 29.56
C PRO A 202 27.79 -22.47 28.89
N GLN A 203 27.85 -22.49 27.55
CA GLN A 203 29.00 -22.02 26.77
C GLN A 203 29.01 -20.50 26.55
N PHE A 204 27.92 -19.80 26.91
CA PHE A 204 27.82 -18.35 26.75
C PHE A 204 28.31 -17.65 28.02
N HIS A 205 29.41 -16.89 27.90
CA HIS A 205 30.04 -16.19 29.02
C HIS A 205 29.76 -14.68 29.01
N GLY A 206 29.00 -14.20 28.02
CA GLY A 206 28.62 -12.80 27.89
C GLY A 206 27.46 -12.40 28.80
N SER A 207 27.23 -11.10 28.94
CA SER A 207 26.05 -10.59 29.65
C SER A 207 24.78 -10.80 28.81
N VAL A 208 23.82 -11.56 29.35
CA VAL A 208 22.49 -11.75 28.75
C VAL A 208 21.72 -10.43 28.64
N TRP A 209 21.91 -9.53 29.60
CA TRP A 209 21.30 -8.19 29.57
C TRP A 209 21.76 -7.36 28.37
N ILE A 210 23.04 -7.47 27.99
CA ILE A 210 23.56 -6.77 26.82
C ILE A 210 22.97 -7.37 25.54
N LEU A 211 22.87 -8.71 25.44
CA LEU A 211 22.23 -9.37 24.30
C LEU A 211 20.76 -8.94 24.17
N TRP A 212 20.02 -8.90 25.28
CA TRP A 212 18.65 -8.41 25.32
C TRP A 212 18.52 -6.93 24.94
N ALA A 213 19.44 -6.08 25.37
CA ALA A 213 19.45 -4.67 25.00
C ALA A 213 19.72 -4.48 23.50
N ILE A 214 20.65 -5.25 22.92
CA ILE A 214 20.89 -5.28 21.48
C ILE A 214 19.59 -5.65 20.76
N ASP A 215 18.91 -6.69 21.21
CA ASP A 215 17.66 -7.19 20.62
C ASP A 215 16.53 -6.14 20.63
N ILE A 216 16.35 -5.43 21.74
CA ILE A 216 15.34 -4.37 21.85
C ILE A 216 15.70 -3.15 21.00
N ILE A 217 16.94 -2.67 21.08
CA ILE A 217 17.39 -1.47 20.36
C ILE A 217 17.33 -1.72 18.86
N THR A 218 17.63 -2.94 18.42
CA THR A 218 17.65 -3.31 17.00
C THR A 218 16.28 -3.64 16.42
N ALA A 219 15.27 -3.96 17.23
CA ALA A 219 13.94 -4.38 16.74
C ALA A 219 13.25 -3.32 15.87
N ALA A 220 13.28 -2.05 16.29
CA ALA A 220 12.68 -0.94 15.54
C ALA A 220 13.41 -0.66 14.21
N PRO A 221 14.73 -0.43 14.17
CA PRO A 221 15.45 -0.22 12.91
C PRO A 221 15.45 -1.46 12.01
N TYR A 222 15.43 -2.69 12.56
CA TYR A 222 15.27 -3.92 11.79
C TYR A 222 13.93 -3.95 11.06
N THR A 223 12.83 -3.73 11.78
CA THR A 223 11.48 -3.75 11.20
C THR A 223 11.34 -2.65 10.14
N TRP A 224 11.87 -1.45 10.41
CA TRP A 224 11.91 -0.39 9.41
C TRP A 224 12.73 -0.79 8.19
N GLY A 225 13.90 -1.41 8.38
CA GLY A 225 14.77 -1.84 7.29
C GLY A 225 14.12 -2.88 6.39
N VAL A 226 13.45 -3.88 6.97
CA VAL A 226 12.68 -4.91 6.25
C VAL A 226 11.52 -4.27 5.49
N LEU A 227 10.74 -3.39 6.14
CA LEU A 227 9.66 -2.67 5.46
C LEU A 227 10.21 -1.80 4.33
N ALA A 228 11.27 -1.02 4.55
CA ALA A 228 11.85 -0.15 3.54
C ALA A 228 12.43 -0.93 2.35
N MET A 229 13.07 -2.08 2.60
CA MET A 229 13.52 -3.01 1.55
C MET A 229 12.35 -3.50 0.69
N ILE A 230 11.20 -3.74 1.34
CA ILE A 230 10.05 -4.42 0.73
C ILE A 230 9.05 -3.46 0.07
N THR A 231 8.73 -2.33 0.71
CA THR A 231 7.61 -1.46 0.34
C THR A 231 8.06 -0.17 -0.34
N GLU A 232 9.32 0.22 -0.19
CA GLU A 232 9.71 1.58 -0.55
C GLU A 232 10.07 1.72 -2.01
N ALA A 233 9.55 2.75 -2.67
CA ALA A 233 9.70 2.88 -4.11
C ALA A 233 11.12 3.33 -4.54
N ARG A 234 11.84 4.04 -3.65
CA ARG A 234 13.16 4.61 -3.97
C ARG A 234 14.26 3.55 -3.78
N PRO A 235 15.06 3.21 -4.81
CA PRO A 235 16.08 2.16 -4.71
C PRO A 235 17.15 2.47 -3.66
N ALA A 236 17.52 3.76 -3.51
CA ALA A 236 18.45 4.18 -2.46
C ALA A 236 17.91 3.90 -1.04
N VAL A 237 16.61 4.13 -0.81
CA VAL A 237 15.98 3.88 0.50
C VAL A 237 15.85 2.38 0.75
N ARG A 238 15.54 1.59 -0.28
CA ARG A 238 15.57 0.12 -0.20
C ARG A 238 16.95 -0.42 0.14
N ALA A 239 18.01 0.13 -0.48
CA ALA A 239 19.39 -0.26 -0.19
C ALA A 239 19.77 0.07 1.26
N VAL A 240 19.43 1.27 1.75
CA VAL A 240 19.64 1.67 3.15
C VAL A 240 18.83 0.78 4.10
N GLY A 241 17.58 0.48 3.76
CA GLY A 241 16.73 -0.42 4.52
C GLY A 241 17.32 -1.83 4.62
N THR A 242 17.81 -2.37 3.49
CA THR A 242 18.48 -3.67 3.41
C THR A 242 19.73 -3.71 4.28
N ALA A 243 20.59 -2.68 4.18
CA ALA A 243 21.78 -2.58 5.00
C ALA A 243 21.45 -2.49 6.50
N THR A 244 20.41 -1.73 6.84
CA THR A 244 19.95 -1.57 8.23
C THR A 244 19.41 -2.90 8.77
N ALA A 245 18.57 -3.60 8.00
CA ALA A 245 18.04 -4.91 8.37
C ALA A 245 19.17 -5.93 8.56
N LEU A 246 20.17 -5.92 7.68
CA LEU A 246 21.31 -6.82 7.76
C LEU A 246 22.16 -6.57 9.01
N VAL A 247 22.53 -5.32 9.27
CA VAL A 247 23.37 -4.94 10.43
C VAL A 247 22.64 -5.25 11.75
N THR A 248 21.37 -4.89 11.84
CA THR A 248 20.55 -5.12 13.04
C THR A 248 20.29 -6.59 13.29
N PHE A 249 20.13 -7.39 12.23
CA PHE A 249 19.99 -8.84 12.31
C PHE A 249 21.28 -9.53 12.80
N ILE A 250 22.44 -9.11 12.29
CA ILE A 250 23.74 -9.73 12.58
C ILE A 250 24.27 -9.36 13.98
N ALA A 251 23.95 -8.16 14.48
CA ALA A 251 24.43 -7.62 15.77
C ALA A 251 24.42 -8.62 16.96
N PRO A 252 23.30 -9.30 17.29
CA PRO A 252 23.26 -10.29 18.38
C PRO A 252 24.23 -11.47 18.17
N TYR A 253 24.39 -11.92 16.92
CA TYR A 253 25.25 -13.06 16.59
C TYR A 253 26.73 -12.70 16.72
N VAL A 254 27.10 -11.48 16.32
CA VAL A 254 28.47 -10.96 16.52
C VAL A 254 28.79 -10.87 18.01
N TYR A 255 27.86 -10.35 18.81
CA TYR A 255 28.06 -10.29 20.27
C TYR A 255 28.22 -11.67 20.89
N PHE A 256 27.37 -12.63 20.50
CA PHE A 256 27.48 -14.02 20.98
C PHE A 256 28.78 -14.68 20.53
N TRP A 257 29.23 -14.45 19.30
CA TRP A 257 30.46 -15.04 18.76
C TRP A 257 31.70 -14.57 19.51
N ILE A 258 31.79 -13.28 19.85
CA ILE A 258 32.92 -12.72 20.62
C ILE A 258 32.99 -13.28 22.05
N HIS A 259 31.84 -13.64 22.64
CA HIS A 259 31.74 -14.02 24.06
C HIS A 259 31.40 -15.50 24.31
N GLY A 260 31.36 -16.33 23.26
CA GLY A 260 31.04 -17.75 23.34
C GLY A 260 32.27 -18.62 23.05
N SER A 261 32.47 -19.68 23.83
CA SER A 261 33.49 -20.71 23.53
C SER A 261 32.89 -21.80 22.64
N GLY A 262 33.52 -22.07 21.49
CA GLY A 262 33.08 -23.13 20.57
C GLY A 262 31.79 -22.80 19.81
N TYR A 263 31.72 -21.62 19.17
CA TYR A 263 30.55 -21.19 18.40
C TYR A 263 30.17 -22.24 17.33
N PRO A 264 28.93 -22.80 17.36
CA PRO A 264 28.56 -23.89 16.47
C PRO A 264 28.61 -23.43 15.00
N PRO A 265 29.35 -24.13 14.11
CA PRO A 265 29.44 -23.78 12.70
C PRO A 265 28.06 -23.73 12.01
N LEU A 266 27.09 -24.49 12.53
CA LEU A 266 25.70 -24.49 12.07
C LEU A 266 25.05 -23.10 12.19
N VAL A 267 25.32 -22.34 13.26
CA VAL A 267 24.72 -21.01 13.43
C VAL A 267 25.28 -20.04 12.38
N VAL A 268 26.58 -20.12 12.09
CA VAL A 268 27.20 -19.35 11.00
C VAL A 268 26.59 -19.73 9.64
N ALA A 269 26.40 -21.03 9.39
CA ALA A 269 25.78 -21.52 8.17
C ALA A 269 24.32 -21.04 8.01
N VAL A 270 23.53 -21.04 9.09
CA VAL A 270 22.14 -20.53 9.08
C VAL A 270 22.13 -19.02 8.84
N VAL A 271 22.97 -18.24 9.53
CA VAL A 271 23.08 -16.80 9.31
C VAL A 271 23.50 -16.51 7.87
N ALA A 272 24.51 -17.21 7.34
CA ALA A 272 24.94 -17.06 5.96
C ALA A 272 23.83 -17.41 4.96
N LEU A 273 23.06 -18.48 5.20
CA LEU A 273 21.92 -18.88 4.38
C LEU A 273 20.81 -17.82 4.40
N MET A 274 20.53 -17.21 5.55
CA MET A 274 19.52 -16.14 5.66
C MET A 274 19.96 -14.85 4.95
N ILE A 275 21.25 -14.51 4.99
CA ILE A 275 21.82 -13.39 4.23
C ILE A 275 21.70 -13.66 2.73
N LEU A 276 22.10 -14.85 2.28
CA LEU A 276 21.94 -15.30 0.90
C LEU A 276 20.47 -15.28 0.45
N GLY A 277 19.55 -15.71 1.32
CA GLY A 277 18.12 -15.65 1.08
C GLY A 277 17.59 -14.23 0.89
N SER A 278 18.08 -13.26 1.68
CA SER A 278 17.68 -11.86 1.54
C SER A 278 18.12 -11.27 0.20
N VAL A 279 19.34 -11.58 -0.25
CA VAL A 279 19.84 -11.18 -1.57
C VAL A 279 19.02 -11.86 -2.68
N ALA A 280 18.65 -13.13 -2.51
CA ALA A 280 17.83 -13.85 -3.48
C ALA A 280 16.42 -13.24 -3.63
N VAL A 281 15.79 -12.79 -2.55
CA VAL A 281 14.48 -12.09 -2.59
C VAL A 281 14.56 -10.79 -3.40
N GLU A 282 15.62 -10.01 -3.20
CA GLU A 282 15.85 -8.76 -3.93
C GLU A 282 16.02 -9.01 -5.44
N VAL A 283 16.80 -10.04 -5.79
CA VAL A 283 16.98 -10.47 -7.19
C VAL A 283 15.64 -10.92 -7.77
N LEU A 284 14.90 -11.79 -7.08
CA LEU A 284 13.60 -12.29 -7.55
C LEU A 284 12.59 -11.16 -7.81
N ARG A 285 12.55 -10.14 -6.94
CA ARG A 285 11.69 -8.96 -7.11
C ARG A 285 12.09 -8.12 -8.31
N TYR A 286 13.38 -7.93 -8.54
CA TYR A 286 13.86 -7.27 -9.75
C TYR A 286 13.41 -7.99 -11.04
N TRP A 287 13.44 -9.33 -11.03
CA TRP A 287 12.91 -10.13 -12.13
C TRP A 287 11.38 -10.02 -12.25
N GLN A 288 10.67 -9.96 -11.14
CA GLN A 288 9.21 -9.83 -11.10
C GLN A 288 8.75 -8.47 -11.64
N ASP A 289 9.38 -7.37 -11.25
CA ASP A 289 9.08 -6.02 -11.77
C ASP A 289 9.30 -5.94 -13.28
N ARG A 290 10.37 -6.56 -13.79
CA ARG A 290 10.62 -6.65 -15.24
C ARG A 290 9.57 -7.48 -15.97
N ARG A 291 9.08 -8.57 -15.36
CA ARG A 291 8.02 -9.41 -15.93
C ARG A 291 6.65 -8.73 -15.91
N LEU A 292 6.32 -8.01 -14.84
CA LEU A 292 5.10 -7.21 -14.73
C LEU A 292 5.12 -6.07 -15.77
N GLY A 293 6.22 -5.33 -15.88
CA GLY A 293 6.37 -4.30 -16.90
C GLY A 293 6.22 -4.84 -18.33
N ALA A 294 6.69 -6.07 -18.58
CA ALA A 294 6.47 -6.75 -19.85
C ALA A 294 5.02 -7.24 -20.03
N ALA A 295 4.35 -7.72 -18.98
CA ALA A 295 2.97 -8.20 -19.03
C ALA A 295 1.95 -7.07 -19.26
N TYR A 296 2.12 -5.92 -18.58
CA TYR A 296 1.29 -4.74 -18.78
C TYR A 296 1.43 -4.18 -20.21
N ARG A 297 2.63 -4.23 -20.81
CA ARG A 297 2.86 -3.88 -22.22
C ARG A 297 2.41 -4.97 -23.21
N ALA A 298 2.48 -6.24 -22.83
CA ALA A 298 1.99 -7.34 -23.67
C ALA A 298 0.45 -7.37 -23.74
N GLY A 299 -0.24 -6.86 -22.71
CA GLY A 299 -1.68 -6.57 -22.77
C GLY A 299 -2.02 -5.57 -23.89
N SER A 300 -1.18 -4.56 -24.12
CA SER A 300 -1.33 -3.64 -25.26
C SER A 300 -1.00 -4.27 -26.62
N ASP A 301 -0.11 -5.28 -26.69
CA ASP A 301 0.20 -5.96 -27.95
C ASP A 301 -0.88 -6.96 -28.38
N ARG A 302 -1.55 -7.64 -27.42
CA ARG A 302 -2.63 -8.59 -27.76
C ARG A 302 -3.87 -7.92 -28.33
N SER A 303 -4.21 -6.70 -27.86
CA SER A 303 -5.31 -5.94 -28.44
C SER A 303 -5.01 -5.52 -29.89
N LEU A 304 -3.78 -5.09 -30.18
CA LEU A 304 -3.35 -4.73 -31.55
C LEU A 304 -3.38 -5.90 -32.53
N SER A 305 -3.16 -7.14 -32.05
CA SER A 305 -3.27 -8.34 -32.89
C SER A 305 -4.70 -8.87 -33.07
N ALA A 306 -5.65 -8.48 -32.21
CA ALA A 306 -7.04 -8.90 -32.29
C ALA A 306 -7.91 -7.96 -33.15
N THR A 307 -7.36 -6.83 -33.60
CA THR A 307 -8.02 -5.83 -34.47
C THR A 307 -7.53 -5.86 -35.92
N ARG A 308 -6.85 -6.95 -36.33
CA ARG A 308 -6.47 -7.21 -37.74
C ARG A 308 -7.31 -8.32 -38.36
#